data_AF-A0A9E1REW9-F1
#
_entry.id   AF-A0A9E1REW9-F1
#
_cell.length_a   1.000
_cell.length_b   1.000
_cell.length_c   1.000
_cell.angle_alpha   90.00
_cell.angle_beta   90.00
_cell.angle_gamma   90.00
#
_symmetry.space_group_name_H-M   'P 1'
#
loop_
_entity.id
_entity.type
_entity.pdbx_description
1 polymer ?
#
loop_
_entity_poly.entity_id
_entity_poly.type
_entity_poly.pdbx_seq_one_letter_code
_entity_poly.pdbx_strand_id
1 'polypeptide(L)'
;MSFARTFLIYFTIAFMIVLPVHAKDVVLKEPPKSLDQFYPPHSKQPKWTQQMHKLSNHFGGVFINLKEKDFENVDKHADKLVEEYKKTSEMVPEWEEYFDLKAAEAFAAAAKTHDMKKAGKASGDLGKTCGKCHAEHQISVWTKYHWPSFHKIKVTDPSSEKEVEFDKFMKQISGSFKSMRVNFGEGQYDRAAKALKAFKSEYMELKSTCSKCHTNDDVKRFYVGGDAETAFQGLAKELNAEKPDPGNFWKNVGLVGKTGCKNCHLTHRTYSKIKEIWEEK
;
A
#
# COMPACT_ATOMS: atom_id res chain seq x y z
N MET A 1 43.60 -32.62 4.42
CA MET A 1 42.24 -32.55 5.00
C MET A 1 41.28 -33.16 3.99
N SER A 2 40.61 -34.25 4.36
CA SER A 2 39.87 -35.13 3.43
C SER A 2 38.66 -34.44 2.79
N PHE A 3 38.49 -34.64 1.48
CA PHE A 3 37.36 -34.21 0.65
C PHE A 3 35.99 -34.57 1.29
N ALA A 4 35.95 -35.64 2.07
CA ALA A 4 34.77 -36.08 2.81
C ALA A 4 34.34 -35.11 3.92
N ARG A 5 35.27 -34.41 4.58
CA ARG A 5 34.92 -33.42 5.63
C ARG A 5 34.31 -32.16 5.04
N THR A 6 34.79 -31.71 3.88
CA THR A 6 34.25 -30.54 3.19
C THR A 6 32.85 -30.84 2.66
N PHE A 7 32.63 -32.03 2.09
CA PHE A 7 31.32 -32.45 1.58
C PHE A 7 30.26 -32.58 2.70
N LEU A 8 30.65 -33.12 3.86
CA LEU A 8 29.75 -33.26 5.02
C LEU A 8 29.32 -31.89 5.57
N ILE A 9 30.23 -30.92 5.63
CA ILE A 9 29.94 -29.55 6.10
C ILE A 9 28.96 -28.84 5.15
N TYR A 10 29.16 -28.93 3.83
CA TYR A 10 28.22 -28.37 2.86
C TYR A 10 26.83 -29.03 2.91
N PHE A 11 26.77 -30.35 3.13
CA PHE A 11 25.50 -31.07 3.24
C PHE A 11 24.72 -30.70 4.51
N THR A 12 25.40 -30.45 5.64
CA THR A 12 24.75 -29.96 6.87
C THR A 12 24.25 -28.51 6.79
N ILE A 13 24.95 -27.63 6.07
CA ILE A 13 24.52 -26.23 5.90
C ILE A 13 23.30 -26.15 4.96
N ALA A 14 23.21 -27.01 3.95
CA ALA A 14 22.05 -27.07 3.05
C ALA A 14 20.74 -27.49 3.75
N PHE A 15 20.83 -28.32 4.80
CA PHE A 15 19.65 -28.77 5.57
C PHE A 15 19.22 -27.82 6.70
N MET A 16 20.11 -26.94 7.20
CA MET A 16 19.76 -25.99 8.29
C MET A 16 19.01 -24.73 7.83
N ILE A 17 18.82 -24.50 6.52
CA ILE A 17 18.27 -23.24 6.01
C ILE A 17 16.79 -23.34 5.60
N VAL A 18 16.15 -24.51 5.71
CA VAL A 18 14.71 -24.65 5.43
C VAL A 18 13.91 -24.49 6.73
N LEU A 19 13.95 -23.29 7.32
CA LEU A 19 12.98 -22.94 8.35
C LEU A 19 11.60 -22.80 7.68
N PRO A 20 10.57 -23.55 8.08
CA PRO A 20 9.22 -23.33 7.59
C PRO A 20 8.81 -21.89 7.97
N VAL A 21 8.60 -21.05 6.96
CA VAL A 21 7.97 -19.75 7.15
C VAL A 21 6.52 -20.04 7.51
N HIS A 22 6.23 -20.11 8.81
CA HIS A 22 4.87 -20.17 9.30
C HIS A 22 4.21 -18.80 9.10
N ALA A 23 3.64 -18.59 7.92
CA ALA A 23 2.69 -17.51 7.71
C ALA A 23 1.40 -17.88 8.46
N LYS A 24 0.94 -17.00 9.36
CA LYS A 24 -0.40 -17.13 9.93
C LYS A 24 -1.41 -16.77 8.84
N ASP A 25 -2.41 -17.63 8.65
CA ASP A 25 -3.53 -17.31 7.77
C ASP A 25 -4.29 -16.10 8.32
N VAL A 26 -4.60 -15.14 7.46
CA VAL A 26 -5.43 -13.99 7.78
C VAL A 26 -6.67 -14.03 6.89
N VAL A 27 -7.82 -14.24 7.51
CA VAL A 27 -9.11 -14.19 6.82
C VAL A 27 -9.60 -12.74 6.82
N LEU A 28 -9.70 -12.13 5.65
CA LEU A 28 -10.27 -10.80 5.51
C LEU A 28 -11.80 -10.87 5.52
N LYS A 29 -12.40 -10.45 6.63
CA LYS A 29 -13.86 -10.32 6.74
C LYS A 29 -14.32 -9.06 6.01
N GLU A 30 -15.36 -9.16 5.20
CA GLU A 30 -15.95 -7.97 4.56
C GLU A 30 -16.48 -7.00 5.64
N PRO A 31 -16.11 -5.71 5.59
CA PRO A 31 -16.65 -4.72 6.53
C PRO A 31 -18.18 -4.61 6.40
N PRO A 32 -18.90 -4.34 7.51
CA PRO A 32 -20.34 -4.14 7.49
C PRO A 32 -20.78 -3.07 6.49
N LYS A 33 -21.93 -3.29 5.84
CA LYS A 33 -22.46 -2.33 4.84
C LYS A 33 -22.80 -0.97 5.45
N SER A 34 -23.16 -0.93 6.74
CA SER A 34 -23.40 0.33 7.46
C SER A 34 -22.19 1.28 7.40
N LEU A 35 -20.98 0.75 7.22
CA LEU A 35 -19.75 1.53 7.13
C LEU A 35 -19.63 2.31 5.81
N ASP A 36 -20.29 1.87 4.74
CA ASP A 36 -20.21 2.46 3.39
C ASP A 36 -20.61 3.95 3.39
N GLN A 37 -21.54 4.37 4.26
CA GLN A 37 -22.03 5.75 4.34
C GLN A 37 -20.98 6.75 4.85
N PHE A 38 -19.89 6.26 5.45
CA PHE A 38 -18.82 7.08 6.01
C PHE A 38 -17.62 7.24 5.07
N TYR A 39 -17.69 6.67 3.86
CA TYR A 39 -16.62 6.74 2.88
C TYR A 39 -17.12 7.22 1.50
N PRO A 40 -16.24 7.78 0.66
CA PRO A 40 -16.56 8.04 -0.74
C PRO A 40 -17.00 6.75 -1.47
N PRO A 41 -18.00 6.81 -2.37
CA PRO A 41 -18.69 8.03 -2.85
C PRO A 41 -19.87 8.50 -2.00
N HIS A 42 -20.39 7.71 -1.05
CA HIS A 42 -21.55 8.09 -0.24
C HIS A 42 -21.26 9.27 0.69
N SER A 43 -20.02 9.39 1.15
CA SER A 43 -19.53 10.52 1.92
C SER A 43 -18.47 11.29 1.15
N LYS A 44 -18.52 12.63 1.22
CA LYS A 44 -17.47 13.48 0.62
C LYS A 44 -16.09 13.29 1.28
N GLN A 45 -16.06 12.76 2.50
CA GLN A 45 -14.85 12.58 3.30
C GLN A 45 -14.89 11.24 4.03
N PRO A 46 -13.73 10.62 4.35
CA PRO A 46 -13.67 9.38 5.11
C PRO A 46 -13.95 9.61 6.60
N LYS A 47 -15.22 9.84 6.95
CA LYS A 47 -15.67 10.23 8.30
C LYS A 47 -15.29 9.20 9.37
N TRP A 48 -15.33 7.91 9.07
CA TRP A 48 -14.89 6.86 10.00
C TRP A 48 -13.40 6.99 10.33
N THR A 49 -12.54 7.15 9.31
CA THR A 49 -11.10 7.33 9.51
C THR A 49 -10.80 8.59 10.33
N GLN A 50 -11.51 9.69 10.05
CA GLN A 50 -11.39 10.92 10.85
C GLN A 50 -11.80 10.69 12.31
N GLN A 51 -12.86 9.92 12.54
CA GLN A 51 -13.30 9.55 13.89
C GLN A 51 -12.23 8.72 14.64
N MET A 52 -11.62 7.75 13.97
CA MET A 52 -10.49 6.98 14.53
C MET A 52 -9.31 7.89 14.93
N HIS A 53 -8.98 8.88 14.10
CA HIS A 53 -7.93 9.84 14.45
C HIS A 53 -8.29 10.69 15.67
N LYS A 54 -9.56 11.12 15.82
CA LYS A 54 -9.98 11.84 17.03
C LYS A 54 -9.81 11.00 18.29
N LEU A 55 -10.21 9.72 18.26
CA LEU A 55 -10.00 8.80 19.38
C LEU A 55 -8.51 8.68 19.72
N SER A 56 -7.66 8.44 18.72
CA SER A 56 -6.22 8.36 18.90
C SER A 56 -5.64 9.65 19.49
N ASN A 57 -6.10 10.82 19.03
CA ASN A 57 -5.64 12.12 19.51
C ASN A 57 -6.06 12.37 20.97
N HIS A 58 -7.28 12.02 21.36
CA HIS A 58 -7.73 12.19 22.74
C HIS A 58 -7.06 11.21 23.69
N PHE A 59 -6.93 9.94 23.29
CA PHE A 59 -6.22 8.93 24.07
C PHE A 59 -4.74 9.29 24.26
N GLY A 60 -4.02 9.62 23.17
CA GLY A 60 -2.62 10.02 23.23
C GLY A 60 -2.41 11.36 23.95
N GLY A 61 -3.33 12.30 23.76
CA GLY A 61 -3.30 13.62 24.39
C GLY A 61 -3.30 13.54 25.92
N VAL A 62 -4.03 12.62 26.53
CA VAL A 62 -3.97 12.37 27.98
C VAL A 62 -2.53 12.10 28.43
N PHE A 63 -1.82 11.19 27.77
CA PHE A 63 -0.47 10.82 28.17
C PHE A 63 0.56 11.92 27.91
N ILE A 64 0.43 12.62 26.78
CA ILE A 64 1.29 13.76 26.44
C ILE A 64 1.13 14.85 27.51
N ASN A 65 -0.11 15.24 27.83
CA ASN A 65 -0.38 16.31 28.79
C ASN A 65 -0.05 15.91 30.24
N LEU A 66 -0.24 14.65 30.62
CA LEU A 66 0.20 14.13 31.93
C LEU A 66 1.71 14.27 32.12
N LYS A 67 2.49 14.05 31.05
CA LYS A 67 3.96 14.19 31.08
C LYS A 67 4.37 15.65 31.25
N GLU A 68 3.70 16.55 30.55
CA GLU A 68 3.94 18.00 30.60
C GLU A 68 3.31 18.68 31.83
N LYS A 69 2.57 17.92 32.66
CA LYS A 69 1.80 18.43 33.82
C LYS A 69 0.73 19.47 33.44
N ASP A 70 0.24 19.41 32.21
CA ASP A 70 -0.87 20.24 31.72
C ASP A 70 -2.20 19.58 32.05
N PHE A 71 -2.57 19.68 33.32
CA PHE A 71 -3.72 18.95 33.87
C PHE A 71 -5.08 19.43 33.32
N GLU A 72 -5.19 20.70 32.93
CA GLU A 72 -6.39 21.22 32.27
C GLU A 72 -6.64 20.47 30.95
N ASN A 73 -5.59 20.30 30.13
CA ASN A 73 -5.71 19.55 28.89
C ASN A 73 -5.78 18.03 29.12
N VAL A 74 -5.26 17.48 30.23
CA VAL A 74 -5.55 16.07 30.61
C VAL A 74 -7.05 15.87 30.77
N ASP A 75 -7.71 16.69 31.59
CA ASP A 75 -9.12 16.54 31.92
C ASP A 75 -10.00 16.70 30.67
N LYS A 76 -9.67 17.71 29.85
CA LYS A 76 -10.35 17.95 28.56
C LYS A 76 -10.23 16.78 27.60
N HIS A 77 -9.02 16.23 27.44
CA HIS A 77 -8.81 15.07 26.55
C HIS A 77 -9.47 13.81 27.09
N ALA A 78 -9.50 13.62 28.42
CA ALA A 78 -10.19 12.51 29.06
C ALA A 78 -11.71 12.55 28.79
N ASP A 79 -12.36 13.71 28.94
CA ASP A 79 -13.79 13.86 28.65
C ASP A 79 -14.11 13.69 27.17
N LYS A 80 -13.31 14.31 26.30
CA LYS A 80 -13.50 14.20 24.85
C LYS A 80 -13.28 12.78 24.33
N LEU A 81 -12.42 12.00 24.96
CA LEU A 81 -12.26 10.59 24.61
C LEU A 81 -13.57 9.82 24.83
N VAL A 82 -14.23 9.99 25.99
CA VAL A 82 -15.49 9.28 26.29
C VAL A 82 -16.59 9.69 25.31
N GLU A 83 -16.72 11.00 25.02
CA GLU A 83 -17.68 11.52 24.05
C GLU A 83 -17.48 10.91 22.66
N GLU A 84 -16.25 10.98 22.15
CA GLU A 84 -15.95 10.48 20.81
C GLU A 84 -16.00 8.94 20.76
N TYR A 85 -15.70 8.23 21.86
CA TYR A 85 -15.78 6.78 21.94
C TYR A 85 -17.24 6.29 21.88
N LYS A 86 -18.13 6.94 22.62
CA LYS A 86 -19.58 6.69 22.54
C LYS A 86 -20.14 6.99 21.16
N LYS A 87 -19.77 8.13 20.57
CA LYS A 87 -20.20 8.45 19.21
C LYS A 87 -19.75 7.39 18.20
N THR A 88 -18.56 6.86 18.38
CA THR A 88 -18.00 5.83 17.50
C THR A 88 -18.77 4.51 17.61
N SER A 89 -19.17 4.10 18.83
CA SER A 89 -19.95 2.87 19.03
C SER A 89 -21.31 2.93 18.33
N GLU A 90 -21.87 4.13 18.18
CA GLU A 90 -23.16 4.36 17.51
C GLU A 90 -23.03 4.44 15.96
N MET A 91 -21.83 4.68 15.42
CA MET A 91 -21.63 4.84 13.98
C MET A 91 -21.78 3.52 13.22
N VAL A 92 -21.32 2.40 13.78
CA VAL A 92 -21.34 1.07 13.16
C VAL A 92 -21.98 0.09 14.14
N PRO A 93 -23.32 -0.06 14.11
CA PRO A 93 -24.05 -0.89 15.08
C PRO A 93 -23.54 -2.34 15.16
N GLU A 94 -23.08 -2.89 14.03
CA GLU A 94 -22.52 -4.24 13.96
C GLU A 94 -21.24 -4.42 14.78
N TRP A 95 -20.61 -3.33 15.22
CA TRP A 95 -19.39 -3.33 16.03
C TRP A 95 -19.60 -2.82 17.45
N GLU A 96 -20.84 -2.59 17.89
CA GLU A 96 -21.16 -2.08 19.23
C GLU A 96 -20.49 -2.91 20.34
N GLU A 97 -20.43 -4.23 20.18
CA GLU A 97 -19.81 -5.17 21.15
C GLU A 97 -18.30 -4.96 21.35
N TYR A 98 -17.62 -4.27 20.44
CA TYR A 98 -16.21 -3.92 20.61
C TYR A 98 -16.01 -2.69 21.48
N PHE A 99 -17.07 -1.94 21.81
CA PHE A 99 -16.98 -0.71 22.58
C PHE A 99 -17.38 -0.95 24.03
N ASP A 100 -16.41 -0.83 24.94
CA ASP A 100 -16.64 -0.86 26.38
C ASP A 100 -16.66 0.57 26.92
N LEU A 101 -17.86 1.16 27.00
CA LEU A 101 -18.03 2.53 27.51
C LEU A 101 -17.56 2.65 28.96
N LYS A 102 -17.70 1.60 29.77
CA LYS A 102 -17.26 1.61 31.17
C LYS A 102 -15.74 1.65 31.25
N ALA A 103 -15.03 0.94 30.37
CA ALA A 103 -13.58 1.02 30.29
C ALA A 103 -13.11 2.42 29.88
N ALA A 104 -13.81 3.08 28.95
CA ALA A 104 -13.50 4.46 28.55
C ALA A 104 -13.71 5.46 29.70
N GLU A 105 -14.84 5.35 30.41
CA GLU A 105 -15.15 6.17 31.59
C GLU A 105 -14.15 5.93 32.73
N ALA A 106 -13.78 4.67 32.98
CA ALA A 106 -12.78 4.32 33.99
C ALA A 106 -11.40 4.88 33.65
N PHE A 107 -11.00 4.84 32.37
CA PHE A 107 -9.77 5.49 31.92
C PHE A 107 -9.82 7.01 32.11
N ALA A 108 -10.92 7.66 31.74
CA ALA A 108 -11.07 9.10 31.92
C ALA A 108 -11.01 9.51 33.40
N ALA A 109 -11.70 8.76 34.28
CA ALA A 109 -11.65 8.97 35.72
C ALA A 109 -10.23 8.78 36.28
N ALA A 110 -9.50 7.76 35.82
CA ALA A 110 -8.11 7.53 36.21
C ALA A 110 -7.18 8.65 35.73
N ALA A 111 -7.35 9.13 34.49
CA ALA A 111 -6.59 10.24 33.93
C ALA A 111 -6.74 11.53 34.74
N LYS A 112 -7.97 11.85 35.18
CA LYS A 112 -8.31 13.01 36.01
C LYS A 112 -7.74 12.97 37.43
N THR A 113 -7.16 11.85 37.85
CA THR A 113 -6.36 11.80 39.10
C THR A 113 -4.95 12.34 38.92
N HIS A 114 -4.57 12.68 37.68
CA HIS A 114 -3.25 13.18 37.28
C HIS A 114 -2.09 12.24 37.62
N ASP A 115 -2.41 10.98 37.92
CA ASP A 115 -1.45 9.92 38.22
C ASP A 115 -1.20 9.07 36.96
N MET A 116 -0.02 9.26 36.38
CA MET A 116 0.44 8.54 35.19
C MET A 116 0.34 7.01 35.35
N LYS A 117 0.59 6.46 36.55
CA LYS A 117 0.52 5.01 36.77
C LYS A 117 -0.92 4.53 36.75
N LYS A 118 -1.85 5.29 37.34
CA LYS A 118 -3.29 4.96 37.30
C LYS A 118 -3.85 5.06 35.88
N ALA A 119 -3.54 6.13 35.16
CA ALA A 119 -3.93 6.29 33.76
C ALA A 119 -3.37 5.16 32.89
N GLY A 120 -2.09 4.81 33.06
CA GLY A 120 -1.44 3.70 32.37
C GLY A 120 -2.12 2.36 32.64
N LYS A 121 -2.46 2.06 33.90
CA LYS A 121 -3.17 0.82 34.24
C LYS A 121 -4.56 0.76 33.59
N ALA A 122 -5.35 1.82 33.71
CA ALA A 122 -6.70 1.87 33.12
C ALA A 122 -6.68 1.82 31.58
N SER A 123 -5.63 2.35 30.96
CA SER A 123 -5.45 2.29 29.51
C SER A 123 -5.29 0.89 28.97
N GLY A 124 -4.84 -0.07 29.79
CA GLY A 124 -4.68 -1.45 29.38
C GLY A 124 -6.01 -2.12 29.05
N ASP A 125 -7.07 -1.84 29.83
CA ASP A 125 -8.38 -2.43 29.60
C ASP A 125 -9.08 -1.79 28.40
N LEU A 126 -9.05 -0.45 28.28
CA LEU A 126 -9.52 0.25 27.09
C LEU A 126 -8.71 -0.15 25.84
N GLY A 127 -7.39 -0.30 25.96
CA GLY A 127 -6.51 -0.67 24.85
C GLY A 127 -6.81 -2.06 24.28
N LYS A 128 -7.28 -3.01 25.10
CA LYS A 128 -7.71 -4.34 24.62
C LYS A 128 -8.89 -4.26 23.68
N THR A 129 -9.86 -3.36 23.93
CA THR A 129 -11.04 -3.23 23.08
C THR A 129 -10.68 -2.62 21.73
N CYS A 130 -9.88 -1.54 21.74
CA CYS A 130 -9.29 -0.94 20.55
C CYS A 130 -8.49 -1.98 19.74
N GLY A 131 -7.61 -2.73 20.42
CA GLY A 131 -6.74 -3.72 19.81
C GLY A 131 -7.49 -4.88 19.17
N LYS A 132 -8.56 -5.37 19.81
CA LYS A 132 -9.40 -6.45 19.27
C LYS A 132 -10.09 -6.01 17.96
N CYS A 133 -10.74 -4.84 17.97
CA CYS A 133 -11.41 -4.32 16.77
C CYS A 133 -10.40 -4.08 15.62
N HIS A 134 -9.26 -3.47 15.92
CA HIS A 134 -8.22 -3.23 14.91
C HIS A 134 -7.65 -4.52 14.32
N ALA A 135 -7.38 -5.52 15.16
CA ALA A 135 -6.85 -6.80 14.71
C ALA A 135 -7.81 -7.52 13.74
N GLU A 136 -9.12 -7.41 13.95
CA GLU A 136 -10.13 -8.08 13.12
C GLU A 136 -10.54 -7.30 11.87
N HIS A 137 -10.63 -5.96 11.95
CA HIS A 137 -11.31 -5.16 10.92
C HIS A 137 -10.43 -4.11 10.24
N GLN A 138 -9.29 -3.70 10.81
CA GLN A 138 -8.52 -2.58 10.26
C GLN A 138 -8.06 -2.84 8.81
N ILE A 139 -7.57 -4.05 8.53
CA ILE A 139 -7.06 -4.40 7.20
C ILE A 139 -8.19 -4.42 6.17
N SER A 140 -9.35 -4.98 6.52
CA SER A 140 -10.48 -5.06 5.59
C SER A 140 -11.08 -3.68 5.31
N VAL A 141 -11.22 -2.83 6.33
CA VAL A 141 -11.65 -1.44 6.16
C VAL A 141 -10.66 -0.66 5.27
N TRP A 142 -9.37 -0.77 5.57
CA TRP A 142 -8.34 -0.05 4.81
C TRP A 142 -8.34 -0.47 3.33
N THR A 143 -8.34 -1.78 3.07
CA THR A 143 -8.29 -2.30 1.71
C THR A 143 -9.58 -2.06 0.93
N LYS A 144 -10.75 -2.05 1.58
CA LYS A 144 -12.04 -1.77 0.92
C LYS A 144 -12.24 -0.29 0.61
N TYR A 145 -11.92 0.62 1.52
CA TYR A 145 -12.30 2.03 1.37
C TYR A 145 -11.17 2.99 1.02
N HIS A 146 -9.90 2.67 1.33
CA HIS A 146 -8.79 3.59 1.09
C HIS A 146 -8.25 3.52 -0.34
N TRP A 147 -8.34 2.35 -0.98
CA TRP A 147 -7.78 2.12 -2.31
C TRP A 147 -8.87 2.19 -3.40
N PRO A 148 -8.75 3.10 -4.38
CA PRO A 148 -9.57 3.07 -5.59
C PRO A 148 -9.35 1.80 -6.40
N SER A 149 -10.33 1.43 -7.22
CA SER A 149 -10.20 0.29 -8.12
C SER A 149 -9.51 0.67 -9.42
N PHE A 150 -8.50 -0.12 -9.79
CA PHE A 150 -7.82 0.01 -11.07
C PHE A 150 -8.72 -0.39 -12.25
N HIS A 151 -9.72 -1.25 -12.06
CA HIS A 151 -10.67 -1.61 -13.14
C HIS A 151 -11.57 -0.46 -13.55
N LYS A 152 -11.66 0.59 -12.73
CA LYS A 152 -12.40 1.82 -13.06
C LYS A 152 -11.52 2.86 -13.76
N ILE A 153 -10.23 2.59 -13.91
CA ILE A 153 -9.27 3.48 -14.56
C ILE A 153 -9.21 3.12 -16.05
N LYS A 154 -9.52 4.10 -16.88
CA LYS A 154 -9.23 4.05 -18.32
C LYS A 154 -7.90 4.73 -18.64
N VAL A 155 -7.22 4.31 -19.69
CA VAL A 155 -5.99 4.93 -20.17
C VAL A 155 -6.15 5.24 -21.65
N THR A 156 -5.73 6.43 -22.08
CA THR A 156 -5.69 6.75 -23.51
C THR A 156 -4.46 6.07 -24.10
N ASP A 157 -4.66 5.08 -24.97
CA ASP A 157 -3.56 4.40 -25.64
C ASP A 157 -2.87 5.38 -26.60
N PRO A 158 -1.57 5.65 -26.44
CA PRO A 158 -0.87 6.65 -27.24
C PRO A 158 -0.68 6.21 -28.71
N SER A 159 -0.93 4.94 -29.04
CA SER A 159 -0.82 4.42 -30.40
C SER A 159 -2.13 4.48 -31.18
N SER A 160 -3.26 4.30 -30.51
CA SER A 160 -4.59 4.26 -31.15
C SER A 160 -5.46 5.48 -30.81
N GLU A 161 -5.04 6.31 -29.86
CA GLU A 161 -5.78 7.45 -29.29
C GLU A 161 -7.15 7.06 -28.69
N LYS A 162 -7.35 5.76 -28.41
CA LYS A 162 -8.58 5.23 -27.81
C LYS A 162 -8.41 5.00 -26.33
N GLU A 163 -9.49 5.21 -25.58
CA GLU A 163 -9.55 4.76 -24.20
C GLU A 163 -9.58 3.23 -24.14
N VAL A 164 -8.69 2.66 -23.33
CA VAL A 164 -8.62 1.24 -23.03
C VAL A 164 -8.67 1.02 -21.51
N GLU A 165 -9.19 -0.13 -21.10
CA GLU A 165 -9.19 -0.53 -19.70
C GLU A 165 -7.74 -0.71 -19.19
N PHE A 166 -7.47 -0.29 -17.95
CA PHE A 166 -6.12 -0.33 -17.37
C PHE A 166 -5.47 -1.71 -17.47
N ASP A 167 -6.22 -2.79 -17.24
CA ASP A 167 -5.69 -4.17 -17.34
C ASP A 167 -5.27 -4.55 -18.76
N LYS A 168 -6.02 -4.07 -19.76
CA LYS A 168 -5.66 -4.27 -21.17
C LYS A 168 -4.40 -3.48 -21.50
N PHE A 169 -4.30 -2.25 -21.00
CA PHE A 169 -3.12 -1.41 -21.17
C PHE A 169 -1.87 -2.02 -20.52
N MET A 170 -1.99 -2.56 -19.29
CA MET A 170 -0.88 -3.28 -18.62
C MET A 170 -0.42 -4.50 -19.43
N LYS A 171 -1.35 -5.26 -20.01
CA LYS A 171 -1.03 -6.41 -20.88
C LYS A 171 -0.29 -5.96 -22.14
N GLN A 172 -0.72 -4.85 -22.75
CA GLN A 172 -0.07 -4.26 -23.93
C GLN A 172 1.38 -3.84 -23.62
N ILE A 173 1.59 -3.04 -22.56
CA ILE A 173 2.94 -2.64 -22.10
C ILE A 173 3.84 -3.86 -21.85
N SER A 174 3.29 -4.88 -21.18
CA SER A 174 4.03 -6.13 -20.93
C SER A 174 4.42 -6.83 -22.24
N GLY A 175 3.54 -6.80 -23.24
CA GLY A 175 3.79 -7.32 -24.58
C GLY A 175 4.93 -6.58 -25.29
N SER A 176 4.87 -5.24 -25.35
CA SER A 176 5.90 -4.41 -25.96
C SER A 176 7.27 -4.57 -25.27
N PHE A 177 7.28 -4.62 -23.93
CA PHE A 177 8.50 -4.87 -23.16
C PHE A 177 9.12 -6.24 -23.46
N LYS A 178 8.31 -7.30 -23.52
CA LYS A 178 8.76 -8.65 -23.89
C LYS A 178 9.28 -8.70 -25.32
N SER A 179 8.53 -8.11 -26.26
CA SER A 179 8.89 -8.06 -27.68
C SER A 179 10.25 -7.42 -27.89
N MET A 180 10.52 -6.29 -27.24
CA MET A 180 11.84 -5.63 -27.28
C MET A 180 12.96 -6.58 -26.83
N ARG A 181 12.78 -7.24 -25.69
CA ARG A 181 13.80 -8.14 -25.10
C ARG A 181 14.04 -9.39 -25.94
N VAL A 182 12.98 -10.00 -26.45
CA VAL A 182 13.06 -11.21 -27.28
C VAL A 182 13.75 -10.88 -28.60
N ASN A 183 13.30 -9.85 -29.32
CA ASN A 183 13.90 -9.45 -30.59
C ASN A 183 15.39 -9.08 -30.42
N PHE A 184 15.77 -8.41 -29.32
CA PHE A 184 17.18 -8.13 -29.04
C PHE A 184 18.00 -9.41 -28.84
N GLY A 185 17.48 -10.36 -28.03
CA GLY A 185 18.15 -11.64 -27.78
C GLY A 185 18.29 -12.50 -29.05
N GLU A 186 17.40 -12.32 -30.02
CA GLU A 186 17.43 -12.97 -31.33
C GLU A 186 18.24 -12.21 -32.40
N GLY A 187 18.89 -11.09 -32.03
CA GLY A 187 19.66 -10.26 -32.96
C GLY A 187 18.81 -9.44 -33.97
N GLN A 188 17.50 -9.39 -33.78
CA GLN A 188 16.55 -8.66 -34.63
C GLN A 188 16.43 -7.19 -34.17
N TYR A 189 17.52 -6.43 -34.28
CA TYR A 189 17.63 -5.09 -33.68
C TYR A 189 16.60 -4.09 -34.20
N ASP A 190 16.25 -4.12 -35.49
CA ASP A 190 15.20 -3.25 -36.06
C ASP A 190 13.83 -3.52 -35.42
N ARG A 191 13.49 -4.79 -35.20
CA ARG A 191 12.23 -5.18 -34.54
C ARG A 191 12.26 -4.81 -33.06
N ALA A 192 13.40 -4.98 -32.41
CA ALA A 192 13.59 -4.54 -31.03
C ALA A 192 13.45 -3.01 -30.89
N ALA A 193 14.00 -2.23 -31.84
CA ALA A 193 13.88 -0.78 -31.85
C ALA A 193 12.44 -0.31 -32.06
N LYS A 194 11.68 -0.98 -32.94
CA LYS A 194 10.24 -0.73 -33.11
C LYS A 194 9.46 -1.04 -31.82
N ALA A 195 9.74 -2.17 -31.19
CA ALA A 195 9.13 -2.55 -29.92
C ALA A 195 9.50 -1.60 -28.77
N LEU A 196 10.75 -1.10 -28.73
CA LEU A 196 11.18 -0.09 -27.77
C LEU A 196 10.39 1.22 -27.91
N LYS A 197 10.14 1.68 -29.14
CA LYS A 197 9.33 2.89 -29.38
C LYS A 197 7.91 2.74 -28.82
N ALA A 198 7.27 1.60 -29.09
CA ALA A 198 5.96 1.28 -28.54
C ALA A 198 6.00 1.23 -27.00
N PHE A 199 6.92 0.44 -26.44
CA PHE A 199 7.07 0.30 -25.00
C PHE A 199 7.35 1.64 -24.29
N LYS A 200 8.21 2.49 -24.85
CA LYS A 200 8.48 3.83 -24.30
C LYS A 200 7.21 4.67 -24.28
N SER A 201 6.50 4.73 -25.41
CA SER A 201 5.27 5.54 -25.51
C SER A 201 4.24 5.10 -24.47
N GLU A 202 3.97 3.79 -24.40
CA GLU A 202 3.00 3.22 -23.48
C GLU A 202 3.43 3.38 -22.01
N TYR A 203 4.71 3.15 -21.70
CA TYR A 203 5.24 3.31 -20.35
C TYR A 203 5.16 4.77 -19.90
N MET A 204 5.53 5.72 -20.76
CA MET A 204 5.50 7.14 -20.41
C MET A 204 4.07 7.66 -20.24
N GLU A 205 3.09 7.05 -20.91
CA GLU A 205 1.67 7.37 -20.74
C GLU A 205 1.14 6.97 -19.36
N LEU A 206 1.79 6.06 -18.63
CA LEU A 206 1.40 5.73 -17.26
C LEU A 206 1.37 6.94 -16.33
N LYS A 207 2.11 8.02 -16.64
CA LYS A 207 2.05 9.27 -15.89
C LYS A 207 0.63 9.85 -15.80
N SER A 208 -0.22 9.67 -16.81
CA SER A 208 -1.60 10.19 -16.82
C SER A 208 -2.50 9.45 -15.84
N THR A 209 -2.16 8.19 -15.56
CA THR A 209 -2.91 7.33 -14.63
C THR A 209 -2.66 7.71 -13.16
N CYS A 210 -1.47 8.21 -12.84
CA CYS A 210 -1.10 8.57 -11.47
C CYS A 210 -2.07 9.61 -10.86
N SER A 211 -2.43 10.64 -11.64
CA SER A 211 -3.33 11.71 -11.19
C SER A 211 -4.78 11.26 -10.97
N LYS A 212 -5.15 10.04 -11.37
CA LYS A 212 -6.47 9.49 -11.08
C LYS A 212 -6.62 9.04 -9.61
N CYS A 213 -5.50 8.90 -8.89
CA CYS A 213 -5.50 8.54 -7.47
C CYS A 213 -4.63 9.46 -6.61
N HIS A 214 -3.59 10.07 -7.17
CA HIS A 214 -2.70 10.99 -6.46
C HIS A 214 -3.00 12.44 -6.80
N THR A 215 -3.00 13.29 -5.78
CA THR A 215 -3.26 14.73 -5.91
C THR A 215 -2.00 15.54 -6.22
N ASN A 216 -0.81 14.93 -6.13
CA ASN A 216 0.48 15.56 -6.42
C ASN A 216 1.17 14.92 -7.63
N ASP A 217 2.03 15.70 -8.28
CA ASP A 217 2.77 15.25 -9.47
C ASP A 217 4.11 14.56 -9.14
N ASP A 218 4.54 14.57 -7.87
CA ASP A 218 5.83 14.00 -7.47
C ASP A 218 5.91 12.49 -7.72
N VAL A 219 4.78 11.78 -7.61
CA VAL A 219 4.72 10.36 -7.96
C VAL A 219 5.07 10.12 -9.43
N LYS A 220 4.66 11.01 -10.35
CA LYS A 220 4.98 10.88 -11.77
C LYS A 220 6.49 10.99 -11.98
N ARG A 221 7.15 11.91 -11.27
CA ARG A 221 8.61 12.09 -11.32
C ARG A 221 9.37 10.88 -10.79
N PHE A 222 8.83 10.21 -9.78
CA PHE A 222 9.49 9.05 -9.18
C PHE A 222 9.40 7.79 -10.07
N TYR A 223 8.22 7.48 -10.61
CA TYR A 223 8.01 6.23 -11.36
C TYR A 223 8.21 6.38 -12.88
N VAL A 224 7.96 7.58 -13.44
CA VAL A 224 7.94 7.87 -14.88
C VAL A 224 8.70 9.17 -15.17
N GLY A 225 9.85 9.35 -14.49
CA GLY A 225 10.67 10.56 -14.58
C GLY A 225 12.03 10.35 -15.25
N GLY A 226 13.01 11.18 -14.86
CA GLY A 226 14.32 11.29 -15.51
C GLY A 226 15.07 9.97 -15.64
N ASP A 227 15.09 9.14 -14.59
CA ASP A 227 15.78 7.84 -14.61
C ASP A 227 15.20 6.89 -15.67
N ALA A 228 13.88 6.88 -15.84
CA ALA A 228 13.22 6.08 -16.87
C ALA A 228 13.59 6.61 -18.26
N GLU A 229 13.54 7.93 -18.46
CA GLU A 229 13.91 8.58 -19.72
C GLU A 229 15.37 8.30 -20.10
N THR A 230 16.30 8.42 -19.16
CA THR A 230 17.72 8.07 -19.36
C THR A 230 17.88 6.59 -19.72
N ALA A 231 17.15 5.69 -19.07
CA ALA A 231 17.19 4.26 -19.40
C ALA A 231 16.67 4.01 -20.83
N PHE A 232 15.58 4.66 -21.24
CA PHE A 232 15.04 4.57 -22.60
C PHE A 232 16.00 5.12 -23.65
N GLN A 233 16.67 6.22 -23.36
CA GLN A 233 17.71 6.78 -24.24
C GLN A 233 18.89 5.82 -24.38
N GLY A 234 19.33 5.19 -23.27
CA GLY A 234 20.34 4.15 -23.28
C GLY A 234 19.94 2.94 -24.15
N LEU A 235 18.72 2.44 -23.99
CA LEU A 235 18.19 1.34 -24.83
C LEU A 235 18.15 1.73 -26.31
N ALA A 236 17.69 2.94 -26.61
CA ALA A 236 17.62 3.43 -27.99
C ALA A 236 19.02 3.56 -28.60
N LYS A 237 20.01 4.02 -27.83
CA LYS A 237 21.41 4.12 -28.29
C LYS A 237 21.96 2.75 -28.68
N GLU A 238 21.77 1.74 -27.84
CA GLU A 238 22.27 0.39 -28.13
C GLU A 238 21.59 -0.23 -29.35
N LEU A 239 20.27 -0.04 -29.51
CA LEU A 239 19.53 -0.61 -30.64
C LEU A 239 19.81 0.05 -31.99
N ASN A 240 20.37 1.26 -32.00
CA ASN A 240 20.75 1.97 -33.22
C ASN A 240 22.27 1.92 -33.50
N ALA A 241 23.05 1.25 -32.66
CA ALA A 241 24.47 1.10 -32.87
C ALA A 241 24.76 0.02 -33.93
N GLU A 242 25.80 0.21 -34.74
CA GLU A 242 26.27 -0.81 -35.70
C GLU A 242 26.63 -2.13 -35.01
N LYS A 243 27.12 -2.03 -33.77
CA LYS A 243 27.43 -3.17 -32.90
C LYS A 243 26.91 -2.89 -31.49
N PRO A 244 25.68 -3.33 -31.16
CA PRO A 244 25.10 -3.14 -29.84
C PRO A 244 25.94 -3.80 -28.75
N ASP A 245 26.03 -3.19 -27.56
CA ASP A 245 26.60 -3.80 -26.36
C ASP A 245 25.48 -4.46 -25.54
N PRO A 246 25.41 -5.80 -25.48
CA PRO A 246 24.39 -6.49 -24.71
C PRO A 246 24.42 -6.15 -23.22
N GLY A 247 25.60 -5.89 -22.65
CA GLY A 247 25.75 -5.52 -21.24
C GLY A 247 25.06 -4.20 -20.93
N ASN A 248 25.27 -3.18 -21.77
CA ASN A 248 24.60 -1.89 -21.62
C ASN A 248 23.09 -1.99 -21.89
N PHE A 249 22.68 -2.78 -22.88
CA PHE A 249 21.26 -3.02 -23.14
C PHE A 249 20.57 -3.62 -21.90
N TRP A 250 21.07 -4.74 -21.38
CA TRP A 250 20.47 -5.42 -20.23
C TRP A 250 20.56 -4.61 -18.95
N LYS A 251 21.60 -3.80 -18.76
CA LYS A 251 21.69 -2.83 -17.66
C LYS A 251 20.52 -1.84 -17.70
N ASN A 252 20.24 -1.26 -18.87
CA ASN A 252 19.13 -0.30 -19.02
C ASN A 252 17.76 -0.99 -18.89
N VAL A 253 17.60 -2.23 -19.38
CA VAL A 253 16.39 -3.05 -19.12
C VAL A 253 16.19 -3.24 -17.62
N GLY A 254 17.26 -3.58 -16.90
CA GLY A 254 17.23 -3.76 -15.44
C GLY A 254 16.86 -2.46 -14.71
N LEU A 255 17.34 -1.32 -15.21
CA LEU A 255 17.00 -0.01 -14.65
C LEU A 255 15.49 0.27 -14.77
N VAL A 256 14.91 0.16 -15.97
CA VAL A 256 13.45 0.34 -16.18
C VAL A 256 12.64 -0.64 -15.32
N GLY A 257 13.08 -1.91 -15.25
CA GLY A 257 12.42 -2.93 -14.43
C GLY A 257 12.44 -2.60 -12.93
N LYS A 258 13.55 -2.04 -12.43
CA LYS A 258 13.75 -1.71 -11.01
C LYS A 258 13.03 -0.42 -10.62
N THR A 259 13.24 0.67 -11.35
CA THR A 259 12.71 2.00 -10.99
C THR A 259 11.23 2.12 -11.32
N GLY A 260 10.79 1.47 -12.39
CA GLY A 260 9.43 1.47 -12.87
C GLY A 260 8.59 0.31 -12.37
N CYS A 261 8.72 -0.82 -13.07
CA CYS A 261 7.81 -1.96 -12.94
C CYS A 261 7.75 -2.49 -11.50
N LYS A 262 8.91 -2.69 -10.86
CA LYS A 262 8.99 -3.24 -9.50
C LYS A 262 8.33 -2.31 -8.49
N ASN A 263 8.66 -1.01 -8.51
CA ASN A 263 8.14 -0.09 -7.52
C ASN A 263 6.62 0.08 -7.68
N CYS A 264 6.11 0.23 -8.91
CA CYS A 264 4.67 0.29 -9.15
C CYS A 264 3.95 -0.99 -8.70
N HIS A 265 4.48 -2.17 -9.04
CA HIS A 265 3.83 -3.43 -8.69
C HIS A 265 3.84 -3.72 -7.19
N LEU A 266 4.94 -3.42 -6.49
CA LEU A 266 5.00 -3.62 -5.04
C LEU A 266 4.03 -2.70 -4.29
N THR A 267 3.84 -1.48 -4.78
CA THR A 267 2.93 -0.51 -4.15
C THR A 267 1.47 -0.78 -4.50
N HIS A 268 1.14 -1.09 -5.75
CA HIS A 268 -0.26 -1.08 -6.23
C HIS A 268 -0.88 -2.45 -6.46
N ARG A 269 -0.11 -3.45 -6.91
CA ARG A 269 -0.68 -4.71 -7.44
C ARG A 269 -1.38 -5.53 -6.36
N THR A 270 -0.81 -5.58 -5.16
CA THR A 270 -1.40 -6.32 -4.04
C THR A 270 -2.76 -5.74 -3.65
N TYR A 271 -2.85 -4.41 -3.51
CA TYR A 271 -4.11 -3.75 -3.16
C TYR A 271 -5.13 -3.81 -4.29
N SER A 272 -4.72 -3.72 -5.55
CA SER A 272 -5.61 -3.91 -6.71
C SER A 272 -6.28 -5.29 -6.65
N LYS A 273 -5.51 -6.35 -6.43
CA LYS A 273 -6.03 -7.71 -6.30
C LYS A 273 -6.96 -7.89 -5.12
N ILE A 274 -6.65 -7.27 -3.97
CA ILE A 274 -7.56 -7.31 -2.82
C ILE A 274 -8.84 -6.53 -3.14
N LYS A 275 -8.74 -5.43 -3.90
CA LYS A 275 -9.89 -4.63 -4.33
C LYS A 275 -10.83 -5.41 -5.25
N GLU A 276 -10.29 -6.23 -6.15
CA GLU A 276 -11.07 -7.16 -7.00
C GLU A 276 -12.01 -8.02 -6.15
N ILE A 277 -11.52 -8.59 -5.04
CA ILE A 277 -12.33 -9.43 -4.13
C ILE A 277 -13.52 -8.65 -3.55
N TRP A 278 -13.38 -7.35 -3.32
CA TRP A 278 -14.47 -6.51 -2.82
C TRP A 278 -15.48 -6.11 -3.90
N GLU A 279 -15.06 -6.13 -5.18
CA GLU A 279 -15.87 -5.71 -6.33
C GLU A 279 -16.47 -6.87 -7.12
N GLU A 280 -15.97 -8.10 -6.95
CA GLU A 280 -16.55 -9.34 -7.48
C GLU A 280 -17.87 -9.66 -6.75
N LYS A 281 -18.93 -8.90 -7.09
CA LYS A 281 -20.35 -9.23 -6.88
C LYS A 281 -21.19 -8.74 -8.04
#